data_AF-A0A6N9T540-F1
#
_entry.id   AF-A0A6N9T540-F1
#
_cell.length_a   1.000
_cell.length_b   1.000
_cell.length_c   1.000
_cell.angle_alpha   90.00
_cell.angle_beta   90.00
_cell.angle_gamma   90.00
#
_symmetry.space_group_name_H-M   'P 1'
#
loop_
_entity.id
_entity.type
_entity.pdbx_description
1 polymer ?
#
loop_
_entity_poly.entity_id
_entity_poly.type
_entity_poly.pdbx_seq_one_letter_code
_entity_poly.pdbx_strand_id
1 'polypeptide(L)'
;MHKRSELPHGAADPAGRAGPADPPISIVRSGLSRRTFLTAAAALGLLPVGGRAFAEEGLLSFENAKPFSFDLLAEHARRMAMQPYIAPQPRDPEVLDQIDFDAHWKIKYKPEATLKVADGEAPVRLFHLGRYFQLPVGIHVVDGDQSRRLRYDPAVFEMPADSPARKLPRDIGYAGLRVMAPDQKNDWLAFLGAAYFRSSGELDQFGLSARALAIDVAMPTPEEFPRFTDYFLERSTTPGHELVITCLIDSPRMTGVFRMDVGKHGPVVMDIDSRFFARGDIARLGLAPLTSMFWFSETDRPDRVDWRPEVHDSDGLAIHTGGNERIWRPLNNPSVVRTSSFTDKNPKGFGLLQRDRAFSNYEDDGVFYEKRPSVWIEPKGDWGRGEVQLVEIPTDDEIHDNIVTYWISEKPVKKGDEISLSYRLTWAKDEPHPGEVSAVTATRIGRGGIAGQPRPKGVVKFAVDFDGGFVAKLDRQTEGVKAVVSTSRGELSNIDCYSVKVGTAWRMTFDLKAEDADPVDLRAYLRRGDQTLTETWLYQFLPDPDSAA
;
A
#
# COMPACT_ATOMS: atom_id res chain seq x y z
N MET A 1 49.92 33.15 -8.07
CA MET A 1 49.30 34.31 -8.75
C MET A 1 48.00 34.61 -8.02
N HIS A 2 48.02 35.56 -7.07
CA HIS A 2 47.35 36.88 -7.15
C HIS A 2 45.82 36.78 -7.22
N LYS A 3 44.99 37.44 -6.42
CA LYS A 3 45.11 38.32 -5.24
C LYS A 3 43.64 38.64 -4.82
N ARG A 4 43.36 38.60 -3.50
CA ARG A 4 42.53 39.53 -2.70
C ARG A 4 41.70 40.62 -3.41
N SER A 5 40.48 40.89 -2.90
CA SER A 5 40.09 42.14 -2.16
C SER A 5 38.55 42.30 -2.18
N GLU A 6 37.86 42.29 -1.03
CA GLU A 6 37.37 43.45 -0.25
C GLU A 6 36.02 44.05 -0.70
N LEU A 7 35.11 44.13 0.28
CA LEU A 7 33.88 44.96 0.31
C LEU A 7 34.23 46.47 0.29
N PRO A 8 33.27 47.38 0.01
CA PRO A 8 32.64 48.11 1.12
C PRO A 8 31.19 48.63 0.90
N HIS A 9 30.68 49.18 2.02
CA HIS A 9 29.39 49.78 2.40
C HIS A 9 28.74 50.92 1.57
N GLY A 10 27.45 51.15 1.86
CA GLY A 10 26.77 52.48 1.90
C GLY A 10 25.25 52.38 1.70
N ALA A 11 24.40 52.51 2.72
CA ALA A 11 23.68 53.74 3.18
C ALA A 11 22.50 54.15 2.25
N ALA A 12 21.30 54.63 2.64
CA ALA A 12 20.60 54.92 3.90
C ALA A 12 19.10 55.20 3.55
N ASP A 13 18.23 55.15 4.58
CA ASP A 13 16.81 55.60 4.70
C ASP A 13 16.56 57.06 4.18
N PRO A 14 15.32 57.62 3.99
CA PRO A 14 14.26 57.72 5.03
C PRO A 14 12.76 57.97 4.64
N ALA A 15 11.88 57.83 5.66
CA ALA A 15 10.73 58.67 6.05
C ALA A 15 9.41 58.79 5.23
N GLY A 16 8.26 58.80 5.95
CA GLY A 16 7.10 59.64 5.59
C GLY A 16 5.69 59.24 6.09
N ARG A 17 5.23 59.87 7.17
CA ARG A 17 3.88 59.87 7.82
C ARG A 17 2.66 60.25 6.94
N ALA A 18 1.44 59.81 7.32
CA ALA A 18 0.31 60.64 7.85
C ALA A 18 -1.10 59.96 7.74
N GLY A 19 -1.95 60.13 8.77
CA GLY A 19 -3.41 59.80 8.79
C GLY A 19 -4.30 60.87 8.10
N PRO A 20 -5.63 61.04 8.36
CA PRO A 20 -6.38 60.75 9.62
C PRO A 20 -7.88 60.27 9.49
N ALA A 21 -8.51 60.00 10.67
CA ALA A 21 -9.90 60.16 11.21
C ALA A 21 -11.15 60.41 10.27
N ASP A 22 -12.43 60.11 10.55
CA ASP A 22 -13.24 59.95 11.79
C ASP A 22 -14.73 59.50 11.42
N PRO A 23 -15.83 59.59 12.23
CA PRO A 23 -16.67 58.54 12.87
C PRO A 23 -18.15 58.49 12.27
N PRO A 24 -19.30 58.09 12.92
CA PRO A 24 -19.60 57.73 14.32
C PRO A 24 -20.58 56.54 14.61
N ILE A 25 -20.75 56.37 15.92
CA ILE A 25 -21.51 55.39 16.73
C ILE A 25 -23.02 55.70 16.75
N SER A 26 -23.87 54.67 16.91
CA SER A 26 -25.15 54.80 17.60
C SER A 26 -25.42 53.63 18.55
N ILE A 27 -25.87 53.96 19.77
CA ILE A 27 -26.28 53.08 20.85
C ILE A 27 -27.80 53.26 21.01
N VAL A 28 -28.58 52.17 21.01
CA VAL A 28 -29.87 52.13 21.73
C VAL A 28 -30.05 50.78 22.39
N ARG A 29 -30.39 50.83 23.69
CA ARG A 29 -30.68 49.71 24.59
C ARG A 29 -32.16 49.31 24.52
N SER A 30 -32.37 48.06 24.93
CA SER A 30 -33.49 47.56 25.77
C SER A 30 -34.91 47.53 25.21
N GLY A 31 -35.37 46.31 24.95
CA GLY A 31 -36.29 45.62 25.86
C GLY A 31 -37.78 45.71 25.53
N LEU A 32 -38.40 44.56 25.22
CA LEU A 32 -39.76 44.24 25.64
C LEU A 32 -40.01 42.74 25.56
N SER A 33 -40.90 42.30 26.44
CA SER A 33 -40.97 40.96 27.03
C SER A 33 -42.04 40.07 26.40
N ARG A 34 -41.88 38.79 26.74
CA ARG A 34 -42.76 37.63 26.55
C ARG A 34 -44.23 37.91 26.88
N ARG A 35 -45.11 37.95 25.87
CA ARG A 35 -46.35 37.12 25.74
C ARG A 35 -47.25 37.59 24.58
N THR A 36 -47.24 36.76 23.52
CA THR A 36 -48.43 36.25 22.79
C THR A 36 -49.37 37.25 22.11
N PHE A 37 -49.44 37.26 20.77
CA PHE A 37 -50.55 36.61 20.03
C PHE A 37 -50.33 36.57 18.51
N LEU A 38 -50.86 35.52 17.90
CA LEU A 38 -50.72 35.08 16.51
C LEU A 38 -51.42 35.99 15.49
N THR A 39 -50.71 36.31 14.42
CA THR A 39 -51.31 36.48 13.08
C THR A 39 -50.29 36.03 12.04
N ALA A 40 -50.63 34.97 11.31
CA ALA A 40 -49.86 34.50 10.18
C ALA A 40 -50.10 35.40 8.97
N ALA A 41 -49.04 36.04 8.46
CA ALA A 41 -48.94 36.46 7.06
C ALA A 41 -47.47 36.70 6.69
N ALA A 42 -46.93 35.74 5.94
CA ALA A 42 -45.87 35.88 4.95
C ALA A 42 -44.50 36.49 5.32
N ALA A 43 -43.47 35.67 5.00
CA ALA A 43 -42.09 36.02 4.67
C ALA A 43 -41.05 36.04 5.81
N LEU A 44 -39.93 35.38 5.50
CA LEU A 44 -38.62 35.34 6.16
C LEU A 44 -38.42 34.44 7.40
N GLY A 45 -37.58 33.41 7.19
CA GLY A 45 -36.43 33.19 8.07
C GLY A 45 -36.51 32.04 9.07
N LEU A 46 -36.39 30.80 8.60
CA LEU A 46 -35.73 29.77 9.41
C LEU A 46 -34.22 29.95 9.20
N LEU A 47 -33.57 30.56 10.20
CA LEU A 47 -32.12 30.55 10.35
C LEU A 47 -31.65 29.10 10.53
N PRO A 48 -30.70 28.59 9.73
CA PRO A 48 -30.03 27.35 10.07
C PRO A 48 -29.17 27.61 11.31
N VAL A 49 -29.34 26.74 12.31
CA VAL A 49 -28.43 26.63 13.44
C VAL A 49 -27.08 26.20 12.89
N GLY A 50 -26.08 27.08 13.00
CA GLY A 50 -24.68 26.71 13.11
C GLY A 50 -24.05 25.95 11.94
N GLY A 51 -24.24 26.40 10.69
CA GLY A 51 -23.25 26.12 9.67
C GLY A 51 -22.01 26.97 9.96
N ARG A 52 -20.87 26.35 10.26
CA ARG A 52 -19.58 27.04 10.18
C ARG A 52 -19.47 27.57 8.74
N ALA A 53 -19.59 28.88 8.58
CA ALA A 53 -19.29 29.52 7.31
C ALA A 53 -17.81 29.22 7.00
N PHE A 54 -17.57 28.37 5.99
CA PHE A 54 -16.27 28.31 5.35
C PHE A 54 -16.01 29.72 4.80
N ALA A 55 -15.08 30.46 5.41
CA ALA A 55 -14.54 31.65 4.78
C ALA A 55 -13.96 31.23 3.43
N GLU A 56 -14.48 31.81 2.33
CA GLU A 56 -13.89 31.74 0.99
C GLU A 56 -12.59 32.57 0.93
N GLU A 57 -11.63 32.26 1.80
CA GLU A 57 -10.27 32.78 1.71
C GLU A 57 -9.34 31.62 1.36
N GLY A 58 -9.36 31.21 0.08
CA GLY A 58 -8.49 30.17 -0.43
C GLY A 58 -8.60 29.96 -1.94
N LEU A 59 -7.55 29.40 -2.54
CA LEU A 59 -7.47 29.02 -3.97
C LEU A 59 -8.40 27.85 -4.36
N LEU A 60 -9.19 27.31 -3.43
CA LEU A 60 -10.03 26.13 -3.62
C LEU A 60 -11.50 26.52 -3.70
N SER A 61 -12.21 25.97 -4.68
CA SER A 61 -13.65 26.19 -4.86
C SER A 61 -14.41 24.85 -4.87
N PHE A 62 -15.63 24.86 -4.33
CA PHE A 62 -16.41 23.65 -4.13
C PHE A 62 -17.77 23.72 -4.82
N GLU A 63 -18.32 22.57 -5.16
CA GLU A 63 -19.72 22.41 -5.55
C GLU A 63 -20.65 22.56 -4.34
N ASN A 64 -21.96 22.58 -4.62
CA ASN A 64 -22.99 22.58 -3.59
C ASN A 64 -22.93 21.28 -2.77
N ALA A 65 -23.21 21.40 -1.47
CA ALA A 65 -23.27 20.27 -0.57
C ALA A 65 -24.32 19.24 -0.99
N LYS A 66 -24.00 17.96 -0.83
CA LYS A 66 -24.88 16.83 -1.08
C LYS A 66 -24.91 15.92 0.15
N PRO A 67 -26.04 15.25 0.46
CA PRO A 67 -26.07 14.26 1.54
C PRO A 67 -25.04 13.15 1.33
N PHE A 68 -24.36 12.77 2.39
CA PHE A 68 -23.32 11.75 2.38
C PHE A 68 -23.40 10.85 3.62
N SER A 69 -23.26 9.56 3.38
CA SER A 69 -22.91 8.56 4.38
C SER A 69 -22.31 7.35 3.66
N PHE A 70 -21.59 6.50 4.40
CA PHE A 70 -21.08 5.24 3.85
C PHE A 70 -22.21 4.38 3.25
N ASP A 71 -23.35 4.29 3.94
CA ASP A 71 -24.51 3.52 3.46
C ASP A 71 -25.16 4.15 2.20
N LEU A 72 -25.27 5.48 2.12
CA LEU A 72 -25.78 6.15 0.93
C LEU A 72 -24.88 5.88 -0.29
N LEU A 73 -23.56 5.87 -0.08
CA LEU A 73 -22.60 5.56 -1.14
C LEU A 73 -22.62 4.07 -1.52
N ALA A 74 -22.78 3.17 -0.55
CA ALA A 74 -22.98 1.74 -0.80
C ALA A 74 -24.22 1.49 -1.65
N GLU A 75 -25.35 2.14 -1.35
CA GLU A 75 -26.58 2.03 -2.14
C GLU A 75 -26.46 2.68 -3.52
N HIS A 76 -25.60 3.69 -3.67
CA HIS A 76 -25.22 4.19 -4.99
C HIS A 76 -24.44 3.13 -5.79
N ALA A 77 -23.40 2.53 -5.20
CA ALA A 77 -22.62 1.46 -5.84
C ALA A 77 -23.48 0.24 -6.20
N ARG A 78 -24.39 -0.18 -5.32
CA ARG A 78 -25.35 -1.27 -5.58
C ARG A 78 -26.19 -1.00 -6.84
N ARG A 79 -26.69 0.23 -7.00
CA ARG A 79 -27.43 0.65 -8.20
C ARG A 79 -26.56 0.67 -9.46
N MET A 80 -25.30 1.08 -9.34
CA MET A 80 -24.34 1.05 -10.46
C MET A 80 -24.06 -0.39 -10.95
N ALA A 81 -24.06 -1.39 -10.06
CA ALA A 81 -23.87 -2.79 -10.43
C ALA A 81 -25.07 -3.37 -11.23
N MET A 82 -26.26 -2.77 -11.10
CA MET A 82 -27.46 -3.16 -11.87
C MET A 82 -27.48 -2.57 -13.28
N GLN A 83 -26.56 -1.67 -13.60
CA GLN A 83 -26.44 -1.03 -14.90
C GLN A 83 -25.23 -1.56 -15.67
N PRO A 84 -25.25 -1.56 -17.01
CA PRO A 84 -24.07 -1.85 -17.82
C PRO A 84 -22.91 -0.92 -17.46
N TYR A 85 -21.69 -1.46 -17.46
CA TYR A 85 -20.50 -0.64 -17.31
C TYR A 85 -20.34 0.29 -18.51
N ILE A 86 -20.02 1.55 -18.25
CA ILE A 86 -19.68 2.54 -19.28
C ILE A 86 -18.21 2.91 -19.09
N ALA A 87 -17.37 2.48 -20.02
CA ALA A 87 -15.94 2.77 -19.98
C ALA A 87 -15.69 4.28 -20.05
N PRO A 88 -15.02 4.89 -19.06
CA PRO A 88 -14.69 6.31 -19.08
C PRO A 88 -13.71 6.59 -20.22
N GLN A 89 -13.94 7.69 -20.94
CA GLN A 89 -13.04 8.13 -22.01
C GLN A 89 -12.19 9.31 -21.52
N PRO A 90 -10.87 9.30 -21.74
CA PRO A 90 -10.03 10.45 -21.43
C PRO A 90 -10.44 11.65 -22.29
N ARG A 91 -10.45 12.84 -21.68
CA ARG A 91 -10.65 14.11 -22.39
C ARG A 91 -9.30 14.62 -22.85
N ASP A 92 -9.18 15.02 -24.11
CA ASP A 92 -7.93 15.47 -24.72
C ASP A 92 -6.76 14.47 -24.60
N PRO A 93 -6.96 13.19 -24.98
CA PRO A 93 -5.94 12.14 -24.82
C PRO A 93 -4.62 12.47 -25.50
N GLU A 94 -4.63 13.15 -26.65
CA GLU A 94 -3.42 13.53 -27.39
C GLU A 94 -2.59 14.57 -26.62
N VAL A 95 -3.22 15.44 -25.83
CA VAL A 95 -2.52 16.41 -24.98
C VAL A 95 -2.03 15.73 -23.71
N LEU A 96 -2.84 14.87 -23.11
CA LEU A 96 -2.45 14.10 -21.93
C LEU A 96 -1.25 13.20 -22.21
N ASP A 97 -1.18 12.59 -23.40
CA ASP A 97 -0.06 11.75 -23.82
C ASP A 97 1.25 12.54 -24.02
N GLN A 98 1.19 13.85 -24.29
CA GLN A 98 2.38 14.71 -24.32
C GLN A 98 2.93 15.02 -22.92
N ILE A 99 2.15 14.79 -21.86
CA ILE A 99 2.59 14.96 -20.47
C ILE A 99 3.23 13.65 -20.03
N ASP A 100 4.43 13.39 -20.57
CA ASP A 100 5.27 12.26 -20.20
C ASP A 100 5.85 12.39 -18.79
N PHE A 101 6.72 11.46 -18.40
CA PHE A 101 7.30 11.42 -17.06
C PHE A 101 8.00 12.74 -16.67
N ASP A 102 8.86 13.26 -17.55
CA ASP A 102 9.62 14.49 -17.29
C ASP A 102 8.72 15.72 -17.24
N ALA A 103 7.73 15.80 -18.14
CA ALA A 103 6.76 16.89 -18.15
C ALA A 103 5.86 16.86 -16.91
N HIS A 104 5.39 15.68 -16.51
CA HIS A 104 4.55 15.49 -15.33
C HIS A 104 5.30 15.87 -14.05
N TRP A 105 6.58 15.48 -13.93
CA TRP A 105 7.40 15.80 -12.77
C TRP A 105 7.58 17.31 -12.57
N LYS A 106 7.56 18.11 -13.64
CA LYS A 106 7.66 19.58 -13.59
C LYS A 106 6.37 20.28 -13.18
N ILE A 107 5.23 19.57 -13.13
CA ILE A 107 3.96 20.11 -12.63
C ILE A 107 3.93 19.99 -11.11
N LYS A 108 3.94 21.11 -10.41
CA LYS A 108 4.00 21.15 -8.94
C LYS A 108 2.69 21.70 -8.36
N TYR A 109 2.15 20.99 -7.37
CA TYR A 109 0.99 21.49 -6.61
C TYR A 109 1.45 22.59 -5.65
N LYS A 110 0.75 23.72 -5.64
CA LYS A 110 1.11 24.88 -4.82
C LYS A 110 0.84 24.63 -3.33
N PRO A 111 1.83 24.83 -2.43
CA PRO A 111 1.63 24.62 -0.99
C PRO A 111 0.46 25.41 -0.40
N GLU A 112 0.22 26.64 -0.86
CA GLU A 112 -0.87 27.52 -0.44
C GLU A 112 -2.27 27.01 -0.84
N ALA A 113 -2.35 26.09 -1.80
CA ALA A 113 -3.60 25.44 -2.19
C ALA A 113 -3.85 24.12 -1.43
N THR A 114 -2.98 23.73 -0.49
CA THR A 114 -3.11 22.46 0.26
C THR A 114 -4.48 22.37 0.94
N LEU A 115 -5.22 21.31 0.62
CA LEU A 115 -6.53 21.05 1.19
C LEU A 115 -6.36 20.63 2.65
N LYS A 116 -6.97 21.38 3.57
CA LYS A 116 -6.95 21.10 5.01
C LYS A 116 -8.13 20.23 5.38
N VAL A 117 -7.90 18.94 5.60
CA VAL A 117 -8.87 17.99 6.18
C VAL A 117 -8.46 17.72 7.63
N ALA A 118 -9.39 17.23 8.46
CA ALA A 118 -9.13 16.89 9.87
C ALA A 118 -8.53 18.05 10.66
N ASP A 119 -9.14 19.24 10.56
CA ASP A 119 -8.65 20.49 11.17
C ASP A 119 -7.19 20.87 10.80
N GLY A 120 -6.67 20.32 9.69
CA GLY A 120 -5.30 20.52 9.22
C GLY A 120 -4.30 19.45 9.65
N GLU A 121 -4.72 18.44 10.42
CA GLU A 121 -3.88 17.30 10.82
C GLU A 121 -3.54 16.39 9.64
N ALA A 122 -4.37 16.41 8.58
CA ALA A 122 -4.13 15.69 7.33
C ALA A 122 -4.12 16.68 6.14
N PRO A 123 -2.97 17.31 5.82
CA PRO A 123 -2.84 18.17 4.66
C PRO A 123 -2.85 17.33 3.38
N VAL A 124 -3.74 17.65 2.44
CA VAL A 124 -3.92 16.89 1.19
C VAL A 124 -3.50 17.73 -0.02
N ARG A 125 -2.72 17.12 -0.92
CA ARG A 125 -2.36 17.68 -2.23
C ARG A 125 -2.84 16.76 -3.35
N LEU A 126 -3.01 17.30 -4.55
CA LEU A 126 -3.65 16.60 -5.66
C LEU A 126 -2.65 16.31 -6.78
N PHE A 127 -2.79 15.15 -7.40
CA PHE A 127 -2.03 14.81 -8.60
C PHE A 127 -2.69 15.41 -9.84
N HIS A 128 -1.85 15.93 -10.75
CA HIS A 128 -2.29 16.36 -12.07
C HIS A 128 -2.45 15.14 -13.00
N LEU A 129 -3.33 15.22 -14.00
CA LEU A 129 -3.45 14.22 -15.05
C LEU A 129 -2.21 14.20 -15.97
N GLY A 130 -1.98 13.09 -16.65
CA GLY A 130 -0.88 12.94 -17.61
C GLY A 130 -0.91 11.60 -18.30
N ARG A 131 0.14 11.26 -19.07
CA ARG A 131 0.19 10.08 -19.94
C ARG A 131 -0.31 8.81 -19.25
N TYR A 132 0.12 8.57 -18.02
CA TYR A 132 -0.18 7.34 -17.28
C TYR A 132 -1.48 7.41 -16.45
N PHE A 133 -2.00 8.61 -16.20
CA PHE A 133 -3.20 8.84 -15.39
C PHE A 133 -4.12 9.84 -16.09
N GLN A 134 -4.85 9.36 -17.09
CA GLN A 134 -5.64 10.21 -17.99
C GLN A 134 -7.09 10.41 -17.55
N LEU A 135 -7.55 9.62 -16.59
CA LEU A 135 -8.94 9.62 -16.14
C LEU A 135 -9.05 10.36 -14.81
N PRO A 136 -9.91 11.39 -14.70
CA PRO A 136 -10.05 12.15 -13.48
C PRO A 136 -10.82 11.39 -12.40
N VAL A 137 -10.57 11.80 -11.16
CA VAL A 137 -11.27 11.35 -9.96
C VAL A 137 -12.02 12.52 -9.31
N GLY A 138 -13.12 12.23 -8.62
CA GLY A 138 -13.80 13.17 -7.73
C GLY A 138 -13.07 13.27 -6.40
N ILE A 139 -12.90 14.50 -5.90
CA ILE A 139 -12.38 14.75 -4.55
C ILE A 139 -13.49 15.47 -3.80
N HIS A 140 -13.93 14.92 -2.67
CA HIS A 140 -15.01 15.44 -1.84
C HIS A 140 -14.51 15.62 -0.41
N VAL A 141 -14.90 16.73 0.21
CA VAL A 141 -14.71 16.95 1.65
C VAL A 141 -16.05 16.74 2.33
N VAL A 142 -16.05 15.96 3.40
CA VAL A 142 -17.23 15.65 4.19
C VAL A 142 -17.21 16.44 5.49
N ASP A 143 -18.36 17.01 5.84
CA ASP A 143 -18.62 17.67 7.11
C ASP A 143 -20.01 17.22 7.61
N GLY A 144 -20.03 16.47 8.71
CA GLY A 144 -21.25 15.84 9.21
C GLY A 144 -21.87 14.85 8.21
N ASP A 145 -23.11 15.09 7.82
CA ASP A 145 -23.89 14.26 6.90
C ASP A 145 -23.87 14.79 5.45
N GLN A 146 -22.93 15.68 5.13
CA GLN A 146 -22.83 16.32 3.83
C GLN A 146 -21.42 16.22 3.24
N SER A 147 -21.34 16.12 1.91
CA SER A 147 -20.09 16.23 1.17
C SER A 147 -20.14 17.35 0.13
N ARG A 148 -18.98 17.98 -0.12
CA ARG A 148 -18.79 19.00 -1.14
C ARG A 148 -17.66 18.59 -2.07
N ARG A 149 -17.96 18.48 -3.36
CA ARG A 149 -16.95 18.16 -4.38
C ARG A 149 -16.04 19.35 -4.61
N LEU A 150 -14.74 19.15 -4.55
CA LEU A 150 -13.73 20.12 -4.96
C LEU A 150 -13.73 20.26 -6.49
N ARG A 151 -13.81 21.50 -6.98
CA ARG A 151 -13.69 21.80 -8.41
C ARG A 151 -12.23 21.82 -8.81
N TYR A 152 -11.94 21.35 -10.02
CA TYR A 152 -10.61 21.53 -10.59
C TYR A 152 -10.36 23.00 -10.91
N ASP A 153 -9.19 23.49 -10.55
CA ASP A 153 -8.68 24.80 -10.95
C ASP A 153 -7.20 24.65 -11.35
N PRO A 154 -6.80 24.96 -12.60
CA PRO A 154 -5.39 24.88 -13.00
C PRO A 154 -4.49 25.84 -12.21
N ALA A 155 -5.03 26.89 -11.57
CA ALA A 155 -4.26 27.85 -10.79
C ALA A 155 -3.63 27.25 -9.52
N VAL A 156 -4.08 26.08 -9.05
CA VAL A 156 -3.47 25.35 -7.92
C VAL A 156 -2.16 24.67 -8.29
N PHE A 157 -1.82 24.62 -9.59
CA PHE A 157 -0.59 24.05 -10.08
C PHE A 157 0.35 25.14 -10.60
N GLU A 158 1.63 24.97 -10.29
CA GLU A 158 2.73 25.63 -10.98
C GLU A 158 3.20 24.72 -12.12
N MET A 159 3.35 25.29 -13.31
CA MET A 159 3.73 24.57 -14.53
C MET A 159 4.71 25.41 -15.34
N PRO A 160 5.70 24.81 -16.03
CA PRO A 160 6.50 25.52 -17.03
C PRO A 160 5.64 26.20 -18.10
N ALA A 161 6.12 27.30 -18.69
CA ALA A 161 5.37 28.07 -19.70
C ALA A 161 5.05 27.25 -20.97
N ASP A 162 5.92 26.30 -21.31
CA ASP A 162 5.83 25.37 -22.43
C ASP A 162 5.14 24.04 -22.09
N SER A 163 4.67 23.87 -20.84
CA SER A 163 4.02 22.62 -20.41
C SER A 163 2.76 22.31 -21.26
N PRO A 164 2.64 21.10 -21.84
CA PRO A 164 1.44 20.68 -22.57
C PRO A 164 0.16 20.79 -21.74
N ALA A 165 0.26 20.60 -20.42
CA ALA A 165 -0.86 20.68 -19.48
C ALA A 165 -1.61 22.02 -19.53
N ARG A 166 -0.95 23.12 -19.95
CA ARG A 166 -1.58 24.44 -20.09
C ARG A 166 -2.61 24.51 -21.21
N LYS A 167 -2.64 23.52 -22.12
CA LYS A 167 -3.61 23.42 -23.22
C LYS A 167 -4.90 22.69 -22.81
N LEU A 168 -4.90 22.02 -21.65
CA LEU A 168 -6.05 21.25 -21.19
C LEU A 168 -7.22 22.17 -20.78
N PRO A 169 -8.47 21.67 -20.86
CA PRO A 169 -9.64 22.35 -20.32
C PRO A 169 -9.48 22.72 -18.85
N ARG A 170 -10.07 23.86 -18.46
CA ARG A 170 -10.04 24.36 -17.07
C ARG A 170 -10.87 23.54 -16.09
N ASP A 171 -11.51 22.48 -16.54
CA ASP A 171 -12.33 21.55 -15.76
C ASP A 171 -11.88 20.08 -15.97
N ILE A 172 -10.63 19.85 -16.41
CA ILE A 172 -10.13 18.53 -16.79
C ILE A 172 -10.12 17.51 -15.64
N GLY A 173 -9.97 17.97 -14.40
CA GLY A 173 -10.03 17.14 -13.19
C GLY A 173 -8.66 16.78 -12.60
N TYR A 174 -8.68 16.07 -11.48
CA TYR A 174 -7.49 15.61 -10.75
C TYR A 174 -7.25 14.12 -11.00
N ALA A 175 -6.00 13.67 -10.97
CA ALA A 175 -5.65 12.27 -11.18
C ALA A 175 -5.75 11.41 -9.90
N GLY A 176 -5.63 12.04 -8.74
CA GLY A 176 -5.50 11.37 -7.45
C GLY A 176 -5.17 12.35 -6.34
N LEU A 177 -4.86 11.81 -5.16
CA LEU A 177 -4.49 12.61 -3.98
C LEU A 177 -3.30 11.99 -3.24
N ARG A 178 -2.60 12.83 -2.49
CA ARG A 178 -1.57 12.43 -1.52
C ARG A 178 -1.77 13.17 -0.21
N VAL A 179 -1.50 12.50 0.90
CA VAL A 179 -1.51 13.08 2.24
C VAL A 179 -0.08 13.40 2.64
N MET A 180 0.13 14.66 2.99
CA MET A 180 1.44 15.19 3.35
C MET A 180 1.73 14.92 4.82
N ALA A 181 3.02 14.78 5.16
CA ALA A 181 3.46 14.83 6.55
C ALA A 181 3.16 16.21 7.16
N PRO A 182 3.12 16.34 8.50
CA PRO A 182 2.85 17.63 9.15
C PRO A 182 3.80 18.76 8.73
N ASP A 183 5.07 18.45 8.42
CA ASP A 183 6.05 19.42 7.92
C ASP A 183 5.90 19.73 6.42
N GLN A 184 5.01 19.01 5.75
CA GLN A 184 4.67 19.09 4.33
C GLN A 184 5.83 18.93 3.34
N LYS A 185 6.93 18.31 3.77
CA LYS A 185 8.08 18.03 2.89
C LYS A 185 7.84 16.80 2.04
N ASN A 186 7.39 15.72 2.68
CA ASN A 186 7.12 14.43 2.05
C ASN A 186 5.66 14.05 2.20
N ASP A 187 5.12 13.30 1.25
CA ASP A 187 3.88 12.55 1.40
C ASP A 187 4.13 11.20 2.06
N TRP A 188 3.18 10.77 2.89
CA TRP A 188 3.23 9.46 3.55
C TRP A 188 2.13 8.51 3.10
N LEU A 189 1.14 9.02 2.34
CA LEU A 189 0.06 8.23 1.77
C LEU A 189 -0.30 8.79 0.40
N ALA A 190 -0.45 7.91 -0.60
CA ALA A 190 -0.76 8.31 -1.98
C ALA A 190 -1.79 7.38 -2.61
N PHE A 191 -2.73 7.97 -3.35
CA PHE A 191 -3.77 7.29 -4.14
C PHE A 191 -3.69 7.78 -5.58
N LEU A 192 -3.28 6.90 -6.49
CA LEU A 192 -3.06 7.24 -7.89
C LEU A 192 -3.10 5.98 -8.77
N GLY A 193 -3.92 5.99 -9.81
CA GLY A 193 -4.06 4.88 -10.74
C GLY A 193 -4.94 3.73 -10.22
N ALA A 194 -5.92 3.32 -11.04
CA ALA A 194 -6.86 2.25 -10.72
C ALA A 194 -7.40 2.37 -9.26
N ALA A 195 -7.46 1.27 -8.51
CA ALA A 195 -7.86 1.25 -7.10
C ALA A 195 -6.65 0.99 -6.19
N TYR A 196 -5.49 1.56 -6.54
CA TYR A 196 -4.24 1.41 -5.80
C TYR A 196 -4.03 2.53 -4.79
N PHE A 197 -3.30 2.20 -3.74
CA PHE A 197 -2.76 3.15 -2.79
C PHE A 197 -1.47 2.63 -2.16
N ARG A 198 -0.61 3.56 -1.72
CA ARG A 198 0.68 3.27 -1.09
C ARG A 198 0.87 4.11 0.15
N SER A 199 1.60 3.59 1.13
CA SER A 199 2.09 4.36 2.27
C SER A 199 3.60 4.22 2.40
N SER A 200 4.27 5.25 2.90
CA SER A 200 5.72 5.24 3.17
C SER A 200 6.08 4.46 4.44
N GLY A 201 5.08 4.06 5.22
CA GLY A 201 5.28 3.47 6.55
C GLY A 201 6.02 4.41 7.50
N GLU A 202 6.64 3.82 8.52
CA GLU A 202 7.32 4.56 9.59
C GLU A 202 8.77 4.93 9.29
N LEU A 203 9.34 4.36 8.22
CA LEU A 203 10.68 4.68 7.75
C LEU A 203 10.69 5.71 6.60
N ASP A 204 9.52 6.29 6.31
CA ASP A 204 9.29 7.36 5.33
C ASP A 204 9.85 7.03 3.92
N GLN A 205 9.73 5.77 3.48
CA GLN A 205 10.15 5.32 2.14
C GLN A 205 9.02 4.51 1.48
N PHE A 206 8.60 4.87 0.27
CA PHE A 206 7.62 4.08 -0.48
C PHE A 206 8.26 2.81 -1.06
N GLY A 207 7.46 1.74 -1.11
CA GLY A 207 7.77 0.50 -1.83
C GLY A 207 6.49 -0.08 -2.45
N LEU A 208 6.07 -1.24 -1.93
CA LEU A 208 4.86 -1.95 -2.33
C LEU A 208 3.56 -1.13 -2.25
N SER A 209 2.52 -1.68 -2.89
CA SER A 209 1.17 -1.13 -2.95
C SER A 209 0.14 -2.06 -2.33
N ALA A 210 -0.98 -1.47 -1.90
CA ALA A 210 -2.23 -2.17 -1.70
C ALA A 210 -3.24 -1.77 -2.77
N ARG A 211 -4.26 -2.60 -2.98
CA ARG A 211 -5.41 -2.27 -3.83
C ARG A 211 -6.71 -2.58 -3.10
N ALA A 212 -7.83 -2.01 -3.55
CA ALA A 212 -9.14 -2.39 -3.01
C ALA A 212 -9.53 -3.83 -3.40
N LEU A 213 -9.25 -4.22 -4.65
CA LEU A 213 -9.62 -5.50 -5.25
C LEU A 213 -8.64 -5.88 -6.36
N ALA A 214 -8.52 -7.18 -6.61
CA ALA A 214 -7.82 -7.74 -7.76
C ALA A 214 -8.76 -8.71 -8.49
N ILE A 215 -8.87 -8.62 -9.82
CA ILE A 215 -9.82 -9.43 -10.60
C ILE A 215 -9.08 -10.14 -11.73
N ASP A 216 -9.10 -11.47 -11.70
CA ASP A 216 -8.50 -12.35 -12.72
C ASP A 216 -6.99 -12.15 -12.95
N VAL A 217 -6.25 -11.79 -11.89
CA VAL A 217 -4.77 -11.72 -11.91
C VAL A 217 -4.19 -13.04 -12.39
N ALA A 218 -3.27 -13.00 -13.36
CA ALA A 218 -2.59 -14.17 -13.91
C ALA A 218 -3.53 -15.30 -14.40
N MET A 219 -4.73 -14.95 -14.85
CA MET A 219 -5.65 -15.87 -15.52
C MET A 219 -5.41 -15.87 -17.04
N PRO A 220 -5.94 -16.87 -17.79
CA PRO A 220 -5.93 -16.85 -19.25
C PRO A 220 -6.69 -15.66 -19.89
N THR A 221 -7.50 -14.96 -19.10
CA THR A 221 -8.17 -13.72 -19.47
C THR A 221 -7.39 -12.51 -18.95
N PRO A 222 -7.45 -11.34 -19.62
CA PRO A 222 -6.82 -10.13 -19.11
C PRO A 222 -7.27 -9.80 -17.68
N GLU A 223 -6.32 -9.35 -16.85
CA GLU A 223 -6.64 -8.80 -15.53
C GLU A 223 -7.56 -7.59 -15.70
N GLU A 224 -8.58 -7.52 -14.84
CA GLU A 224 -9.45 -6.36 -14.72
C GLU A 224 -8.96 -5.50 -13.55
N PHE A 225 -8.79 -4.20 -13.82
CA PHE A 225 -8.33 -3.22 -12.83
C PHE A 225 -9.48 -2.31 -12.40
N PRO A 226 -10.12 -2.56 -11.24
CA PRO A 226 -11.06 -1.62 -10.65
C PRO A 226 -10.43 -0.25 -10.41
N ARG A 227 -11.26 0.80 -10.46
CA ARG A 227 -10.84 2.19 -10.27
C ARG A 227 -11.54 2.81 -9.08
N PHE A 228 -10.80 3.58 -8.27
CA PHE A 228 -11.40 4.60 -7.42
C PHE A 228 -11.88 5.78 -8.26
N THR A 229 -13.18 6.05 -8.29
CA THR A 229 -13.77 7.15 -9.08
C THR A 229 -13.92 8.43 -8.29
N ASP A 230 -14.18 8.31 -7.00
CA ASP A 230 -14.43 9.42 -6.08
C ASP A 230 -13.82 9.10 -4.71
N TYR A 231 -13.21 10.11 -4.10
CA TYR A 231 -12.67 10.08 -2.74
C TYR A 231 -13.45 11.05 -1.87
N PHE A 232 -13.87 10.61 -0.69
CA PHE A 232 -14.57 11.38 0.32
C PHE A 232 -13.70 11.44 1.57
N LEU A 233 -13.24 12.64 1.90
CA LEU A 233 -12.25 12.91 2.94
C LEU A 233 -12.96 13.52 4.15
N GLU A 234 -12.84 12.88 5.31
CA GLU A 234 -13.49 13.32 6.54
C GLU A 234 -12.53 13.20 7.74
N ARG A 235 -12.77 14.01 8.78
CA ARG A 235 -12.03 13.89 10.04
C ARG A 235 -12.39 12.55 10.69
N SER A 236 -11.39 11.77 11.12
CA SER A 236 -11.66 10.59 11.93
C SER A 236 -12.12 10.98 13.33
N THR A 237 -13.13 10.27 13.84
CA THR A 237 -13.54 10.32 15.25
C THR A 237 -12.96 9.15 16.06
N THR A 238 -12.24 8.24 15.41
CA THR A 238 -11.65 7.05 16.03
C THR A 238 -10.36 7.44 16.75
N PRO A 239 -10.18 7.13 18.05
CA PRO A 239 -8.94 7.43 18.76
C PRO A 239 -7.72 6.80 18.07
N GLY A 240 -6.68 7.61 17.84
CA GLY A 240 -5.46 7.16 17.15
C GLY A 240 -5.53 7.18 15.62
N HIS A 241 -6.61 7.74 15.05
CA HIS A 241 -6.76 7.97 13.62
C HIS A 241 -7.02 9.45 13.35
N GLU A 242 -6.49 9.99 12.26
CA GLU A 242 -6.65 11.40 11.89
C GLU A 242 -7.65 11.58 10.75
N LEU A 243 -7.64 10.67 9.77
CA LEU A 243 -8.30 10.85 8.48
C LEU A 243 -9.09 9.61 8.11
N VAL A 244 -10.33 9.80 7.67
CA VAL A 244 -11.08 8.77 6.97
C VAL A 244 -11.15 9.11 5.48
N ILE A 245 -10.86 8.12 4.66
CA ILE A 245 -10.93 8.18 3.20
C ILE A 245 -11.92 7.10 2.74
N THR A 246 -13.08 7.53 2.26
CA THR A 246 -14.04 6.63 1.61
C THR A 246 -13.94 6.75 0.11
N CYS A 247 -13.86 5.64 -0.61
CA CYS A 247 -13.73 5.60 -2.06
C CYS A 247 -14.93 4.91 -2.71
N LEU A 248 -15.43 5.47 -3.83
CA LEU A 248 -16.34 4.78 -4.74
C LEU A 248 -15.53 3.99 -5.78
N ILE A 249 -15.94 2.75 -6.07
CA ILE A 249 -15.26 1.84 -6.99
C ILE A 249 -16.18 1.52 -8.17
N ASP A 250 -15.60 1.53 -9.37
CA ASP A 250 -16.26 1.06 -10.59
C ASP A 250 -15.29 0.31 -11.52
N SER A 251 -15.76 -0.77 -12.12
CA SER A 251 -15.01 -1.68 -13.01
C SER A 251 -15.98 -2.49 -13.87
N PRO A 252 -15.59 -3.04 -15.04
CA PRO A 252 -16.48 -3.82 -15.90
C PRO A 252 -17.39 -4.84 -15.20
N ARG A 253 -16.90 -5.54 -14.16
CA ARG A 253 -17.65 -6.60 -13.46
C ARG A 253 -17.86 -6.33 -11.98
N MET A 254 -17.40 -5.21 -11.43
CA MET A 254 -17.54 -4.90 -10.00
C MET A 254 -17.78 -3.41 -9.74
N THR A 255 -18.64 -3.10 -8.77
CA THR A 255 -18.71 -1.78 -8.13
C THR A 255 -18.54 -1.93 -6.63
N GLY A 256 -18.29 -0.84 -5.91
CA GLY A 256 -18.26 -0.93 -4.45
C GLY A 256 -17.96 0.36 -3.75
N VAL A 257 -17.92 0.28 -2.42
CA VAL A 257 -17.45 1.34 -1.54
C VAL A 257 -16.36 0.79 -0.63
N PHE A 258 -15.33 1.58 -0.39
CA PHE A 258 -14.13 1.19 0.36
C PHE A 258 -13.74 2.31 1.30
N ARG A 259 -13.94 2.12 2.60
CA ARG A 259 -13.67 3.10 3.66
C ARG A 259 -12.42 2.71 4.42
N MET A 260 -11.47 3.64 4.51
CA MET A 260 -10.24 3.51 5.30
C MET A 260 -10.25 4.56 6.40
N ASP A 261 -10.21 4.13 7.66
CA ASP A 261 -9.93 5.00 8.80
C ASP A 261 -8.44 4.92 9.12
N VAL A 262 -7.70 6.02 9.02
CA VAL A 262 -6.23 6.02 8.90
C VAL A 262 -5.57 6.78 10.05
N GLY A 263 -4.55 6.16 10.65
CA GLY A 263 -3.69 6.71 11.70
C GLY A 263 -2.20 6.65 11.32
N LYS A 264 -1.40 7.69 11.64
CA LYS A 264 0.09 7.65 11.54
C LYS A 264 0.74 7.99 12.89
N HIS A 265 1.15 6.96 13.63
CA HIS A 265 1.80 7.09 14.94
C HIS A 265 3.01 6.13 15.08
N GLY A 266 3.99 6.30 14.19
CA GLY A 266 4.99 5.26 13.89
C GLY A 266 4.50 4.49 12.67
N PRO A 267 4.01 3.25 12.81
CA PRO A 267 3.30 2.56 11.74
C PRO A 267 2.11 3.37 11.22
N VAL A 268 1.77 3.16 9.95
CA VAL A 268 0.51 3.63 9.38
C VAL A 268 -0.51 2.50 9.47
N VAL A 269 -1.57 2.73 10.24
CA VAL A 269 -2.63 1.75 10.48
C VAL A 269 -3.91 2.21 9.80
N MET A 270 -4.54 1.31 9.06
CA MET A 270 -5.79 1.56 8.36
C MET A 270 -6.82 0.52 8.77
N ASP A 271 -7.92 0.97 9.35
CA ASP A 271 -9.09 0.14 9.59
C ASP A 271 -10.03 0.25 8.39
N ILE A 272 -10.25 -0.88 7.71
CA ILE A 272 -10.89 -0.93 6.40
C ILE A 272 -12.22 -1.65 6.49
N ASP A 273 -13.25 -1.01 5.93
CA ASP A 273 -14.58 -1.58 5.71
C ASP A 273 -14.99 -1.40 4.25
N SER A 274 -15.51 -2.45 3.63
CA SER A 274 -15.88 -2.42 2.22
C SER A 274 -17.16 -3.19 1.94
N ARG A 275 -17.88 -2.76 0.91
CA ARG A 275 -19.02 -3.46 0.32
C ARG A 275 -18.87 -3.44 -1.20
N PHE A 276 -18.79 -4.61 -1.80
CA PHE A 276 -18.64 -4.80 -3.23
C PHE A 276 -19.89 -5.46 -3.82
N PHE A 277 -20.24 -5.09 -5.04
CA PHE A 277 -21.44 -5.54 -5.74
C PHE A 277 -21.05 -6.02 -7.14
N ALA A 278 -21.22 -7.32 -7.37
CA ALA A 278 -20.83 -7.95 -8.63
C ALA A 278 -21.79 -7.58 -9.77
N ARG A 279 -21.26 -6.89 -10.79
CA ARG A 279 -21.96 -6.58 -12.05
C ARG A 279 -21.91 -7.77 -13.04
N GLY A 280 -20.91 -8.64 -12.91
CA GLY A 280 -20.72 -9.85 -13.71
C GLY A 280 -20.11 -10.99 -12.92
N ASP A 281 -20.05 -12.17 -13.53
CA ASP A 281 -19.36 -13.33 -12.97
C ASP A 281 -17.84 -13.11 -12.95
N ILE A 282 -17.20 -13.46 -11.83
CA ILE A 282 -15.75 -13.31 -11.64
C ILE A 282 -15.18 -14.67 -11.22
N ALA A 283 -14.19 -15.13 -11.98
CA ALA A 283 -13.56 -16.42 -11.73
C ALA A 283 -12.59 -16.34 -10.54
N ARG A 284 -11.79 -15.27 -10.48
CA ARG A 284 -10.81 -15.03 -9.42
C ARG A 284 -10.98 -13.61 -8.86
N LEU A 285 -11.55 -13.50 -7.66
CA LEU A 285 -11.62 -12.24 -6.92
C LEU A 285 -10.62 -12.28 -5.76
N GLY A 286 -9.56 -11.47 -5.88
CA GLY A 286 -8.60 -11.21 -4.81
C GLY A 286 -9.09 -10.10 -3.88
N LEU A 287 -9.23 -10.45 -2.62
CA LEU A 287 -9.62 -9.58 -1.51
C LEU A 287 -8.39 -9.15 -0.71
N ALA A 288 -8.36 -7.89 -0.27
CA ALA A 288 -7.21 -7.25 0.38
C ALA A 288 -5.88 -7.48 -0.37
N PRO A 289 -5.80 -7.17 -1.67
CA PRO A 289 -4.59 -7.41 -2.45
C PRO A 289 -3.43 -6.49 -2.08
N LEU A 290 -2.23 -7.08 -2.07
CA LEU A 290 -0.95 -6.40 -2.05
C LEU A 290 -0.21 -6.65 -3.37
N THR A 291 0.62 -5.70 -3.75
CA THR A 291 1.44 -5.77 -4.97
C THR A 291 2.82 -5.20 -4.67
N SER A 292 3.84 -5.98 -4.96
CA SER A 292 5.24 -5.66 -4.64
C SER A 292 6.15 -6.01 -5.81
N MET A 293 7.44 -5.79 -5.64
CA MET A 293 8.49 -6.12 -6.60
C MET A 293 9.55 -6.98 -5.92
N PHE A 294 9.99 -8.03 -6.60
CA PHE A 294 11.13 -8.85 -6.23
C PHE A 294 11.91 -9.22 -7.48
N TRP A 295 13.15 -8.73 -7.58
CA TRP A 295 14.03 -9.04 -8.71
C TRP A 295 15.03 -10.15 -8.36
N PHE A 296 15.83 -9.98 -7.31
CA PHE A 296 16.77 -11.01 -6.82
C PHE A 296 17.19 -10.76 -5.37
N SER A 297 17.64 -11.83 -4.71
CA SER A 297 18.15 -11.82 -3.32
C SER A 297 19.43 -12.64 -3.15
N GLU A 298 19.80 -13.02 -1.92
CA GLU A 298 20.87 -13.97 -1.64
C GLU A 298 20.62 -15.41 -2.12
N THR A 299 19.40 -15.72 -2.59
CA THR A 299 19.07 -17.00 -3.25
C THR A 299 19.59 -17.09 -4.70
N ASP A 300 19.75 -15.96 -5.39
CA ASP A 300 19.88 -15.90 -6.86
C ASP A 300 21.32 -15.71 -7.35
N ARG A 301 22.32 -16.15 -6.57
CA ARG A 301 23.75 -15.85 -6.84
C ARG A 301 24.27 -16.17 -8.25
N PRO A 302 23.89 -17.28 -8.92
CA PRO A 302 24.40 -17.57 -10.26
C PRO A 302 23.96 -16.56 -11.33
N ASP A 303 22.80 -15.93 -11.13
CA ASP A 303 22.09 -15.12 -12.13
C ASP A 303 22.17 -13.61 -11.84
N ARG A 304 23.01 -13.20 -10.88
CA ARG A 304 23.17 -11.79 -10.52
C ARG A 304 23.83 -11.00 -11.66
N VAL A 305 23.08 -10.02 -12.17
CA VAL A 305 23.51 -9.10 -13.25
C VAL A 305 23.83 -7.68 -12.77
N ASP A 306 23.42 -7.34 -11.54
CA ASP A 306 23.54 -5.99 -10.96
C ASP A 306 24.68 -5.91 -9.92
N TRP A 307 25.12 -4.69 -9.60
CA TRP A 307 26.16 -4.43 -8.60
C TRP A 307 25.63 -4.51 -7.17
N ARG A 308 24.32 -4.31 -6.99
CA ARG A 308 23.62 -4.39 -5.70
C ARG A 308 23.52 -5.85 -5.26
N PRO A 309 23.64 -6.15 -3.96
CA PRO A 309 23.49 -7.53 -3.52
C PRO A 309 22.03 -8.00 -3.61
N GLU A 310 21.04 -7.16 -3.39
CA GLU A 310 19.61 -7.52 -3.44
C GLU A 310 18.80 -6.33 -3.96
N VAL A 311 17.71 -6.63 -4.68
CA VAL A 311 16.79 -5.62 -5.23
C VAL A 311 15.36 -6.14 -5.12
N HIS A 312 14.63 -5.66 -4.11
CA HIS A 312 13.24 -6.02 -3.86
C HIS A 312 12.58 -5.07 -2.84
N ASP A 313 11.25 -5.00 -2.91
CA ASP A 313 10.39 -4.23 -2.00
C ASP A 313 9.85 -5.08 -0.85
N SER A 314 9.97 -6.40 -0.98
CA SER A 314 9.56 -7.40 -0.02
C SER A 314 10.38 -8.67 -0.27
N ASP A 315 10.76 -9.37 0.78
CA ASP A 315 11.56 -10.61 0.70
C ASP A 315 10.70 -11.88 0.88
N GLY A 316 9.48 -11.76 1.40
CA GLY A 316 8.61 -12.91 1.60
C GLY A 316 7.15 -12.60 1.90
N LEU A 317 6.33 -13.61 1.68
CA LEU A 317 4.96 -13.70 2.16
C LEU A 317 4.94 -14.36 3.54
N ALA A 318 4.48 -13.63 4.55
CA ALA A 318 4.17 -14.16 5.87
C ALA A 318 2.68 -14.50 5.97
N ILE A 319 2.35 -15.62 6.62
CA ILE A 319 0.96 -16.04 6.86
C ILE A 319 0.85 -16.55 8.31
N HIS A 320 -0.13 -16.05 9.04
CA HIS A 320 -0.59 -16.61 10.30
C HIS A 320 -1.93 -17.31 10.07
N THR A 321 -1.91 -18.63 9.99
CA THR A 321 -3.08 -19.41 9.59
C THR A 321 -4.16 -19.44 10.68
N GLY A 322 -5.39 -19.78 10.30
CA GLY A 322 -6.47 -20.05 11.24
C GLY A 322 -6.16 -21.21 12.19
N GLY A 323 -5.36 -22.18 11.74
CA GLY A 323 -4.78 -23.27 12.53
C GLY A 323 -3.65 -22.84 13.48
N ASN A 324 -3.34 -21.54 13.54
CA ASN A 324 -2.27 -20.95 14.37
C ASN A 324 -0.84 -21.33 13.94
N GLU A 325 -0.67 -21.83 12.72
CA GLU A 325 0.66 -22.01 12.13
C GLU A 325 1.18 -20.65 11.64
N ARG A 326 2.48 -20.39 11.82
CA ARG A 326 3.17 -19.28 11.18
C ARG A 326 4.00 -19.80 10.02
N ILE A 327 3.82 -19.20 8.86
CA ILE A 327 4.46 -19.58 7.61
C ILE A 327 5.24 -18.39 7.09
N TRP A 328 6.46 -18.66 6.63
CA TRP A 328 7.25 -17.75 5.83
C TRP A 328 7.54 -18.37 4.48
N ARG A 329 7.07 -17.72 3.42
CA ARG A 329 7.34 -18.07 2.03
C ARG A 329 8.24 -16.99 1.43
N PRO A 330 9.59 -17.17 1.39
CA PRO A 330 10.46 -16.26 0.66
C PRO A 330 9.99 -16.12 -0.78
N LEU A 331 10.14 -14.96 -1.40
CA LEU A 331 9.72 -14.74 -2.80
C LEU A 331 10.75 -15.28 -3.79
N ASN A 332 10.29 -15.53 -5.01
CA ASN A 332 11.11 -15.86 -6.17
C ASN A 332 10.82 -14.90 -7.32
N ASN A 333 11.74 -14.83 -8.28
CA ASN A 333 11.51 -14.27 -9.61
C ASN A 333 11.57 -15.40 -10.65
N PRO A 334 10.44 -16.10 -10.92
CA PRO A 334 10.44 -17.28 -11.78
C PRO A 334 10.56 -16.90 -13.27
N SER A 335 10.98 -17.86 -14.12
CA SER A 335 11.02 -17.67 -15.58
C SER A 335 9.66 -17.76 -16.28
N VAL A 336 8.64 -18.26 -15.58
CA VAL A 336 7.24 -18.32 -16.03
C VAL A 336 6.34 -17.90 -14.88
N VAL A 337 5.15 -17.39 -15.18
CA VAL A 337 4.18 -16.99 -14.15
C VAL A 337 3.86 -18.20 -13.24
N ARG A 338 4.03 -18.02 -11.94
CA ARG A 338 3.72 -19.02 -10.92
C ARG A 338 2.61 -18.53 -10.01
N THR A 339 1.78 -19.46 -9.57
CA THR A 339 0.73 -19.21 -8.57
C THR A 339 0.84 -20.26 -7.48
N SER A 340 1.03 -19.81 -6.25
CA SER A 340 1.02 -20.66 -5.05
C SER A 340 -0.23 -20.38 -4.24
N SER A 341 -0.96 -21.41 -3.84
CA SER A 341 -2.21 -21.29 -3.06
C SER A 341 -2.06 -21.95 -1.69
N PHE A 342 -2.35 -21.19 -0.63
CA PHE A 342 -2.29 -21.63 0.76
C PHE A 342 -3.71 -21.69 1.31
N THR A 343 -4.33 -22.87 1.22
CA THR A 343 -5.70 -23.09 1.70
C THR A 343 -5.79 -22.90 3.21
N ASP A 344 -6.81 -22.15 3.66
CA ASP A 344 -7.04 -21.89 5.08
C ASP A 344 -8.53 -21.66 5.36
N LYS A 345 -8.86 -21.57 6.65
CA LYS A 345 -10.16 -21.11 7.15
C LYS A 345 -9.92 -20.08 8.25
N ASN A 346 -10.42 -18.87 8.03
CA ASN A 346 -10.27 -17.73 8.94
C ASN A 346 -8.78 -17.46 9.29
N PRO A 347 -7.94 -17.04 8.31
CA PRO A 347 -6.57 -16.67 8.60
C PRO A 347 -6.53 -15.56 9.65
N LYS A 348 -5.51 -15.59 10.52
CA LYS A 348 -5.28 -14.55 11.54
C LYS A 348 -4.55 -13.35 10.95
N GLY A 349 -3.80 -13.56 9.87
CA GLY A 349 -3.26 -12.50 9.05
C GLY A 349 -2.32 -13.01 7.99
N PHE A 350 -1.98 -12.14 7.04
CA PHE A 350 -0.98 -12.41 6.01
C PHE A 350 -0.44 -11.10 5.46
N GLY A 351 0.73 -11.12 4.84
CA GLY A 351 1.35 -9.90 4.36
C GLY A 351 2.64 -10.12 3.59
N LEU A 352 3.01 -9.13 2.77
CA LEU A 352 4.33 -9.06 2.17
C LEU A 352 5.22 -8.27 3.13
N LEU A 353 6.28 -8.92 3.62
CA LEU A 353 7.21 -8.31 4.55
C LEU A 353 8.54 -8.03 3.87
N GLN A 354 9.26 -7.10 4.45
CA GLN A 354 10.66 -6.81 4.18
C GLN A 354 11.41 -7.01 5.50
N ARG A 355 11.96 -8.22 5.70
CA ARG A 355 12.70 -8.58 6.92
C ARG A 355 14.16 -8.17 6.85
N ASP A 356 14.78 -8.20 5.69
CA ASP A 356 16.14 -7.69 5.52
C ASP A 356 16.15 -6.16 5.48
N ARG A 357 16.81 -5.57 6.48
CA ARG A 357 16.88 -4.13 6.72
C ARG A 357 18.32 -3.60 6.76
N ALA A 358 19.30 -4.44 6.42
CA ALA A 358 20.69 -4.01 6.46
C ALA A 358 21.06 -3.33 5.14
N PHE A 359 21.48 -2.06 5.20
CA PHE A 359 21.90 -1.32 4.01
C PHE A 359 22.94 -2.10 3.18
N SER A 360 23.85 -2.85 3.82
CA SER A 360 24.88 -3.63 3.14
C SER A 360 24.36 -4.76 2.25
N ASN A 361 23.08 -5.11 2.35
CA ASN A 361 22.45 -6.10 1.50
C ASN A 361 21.82 -5.46 0.24
N TYR A 362 21.73 -4.14 0.18
CA TYR A 362 21.15 -3.41 -0.95
C TYR A 362 22.12 -2.43 -1.59
N GLU A 363 22.93 -1.72 -0.78
CA GLU A 363 23.95 -0.75 -1.19
C GLU A 363 23.42 0.43 -2.05
N ASP A 364 22.10 0.66 -2.07
CA ASP A 364 21.43 1.69 -2.86
C ASP A 364 20.99 2.89 -2.01
N ASP A 365 21.73 3.99 -2.10
CA ASP A 365 21.46 5.26 -1.41
C ASP A 365 20.54 6.23 -2.18
N GLY A 366 19.97 5.78 -3.30
CA GLY A 366 19.01 6.51 -4.11
C GLY A 366 17.56 6.15 -3.77
N VAL A 367 17.25 4.86 -3.66
CA VAL A 367 15.87 4.36 -3.45
C VAL A 367 15.64 3.65 -2.12
N PHE A 368 16.70 3.30 -1.39
CA PHE A 368 16.65 2.75 -0.01
C PHE A 368 15.68 1.56 0.17
N TYR A 369 15.89 0.46 -0.55
CA TYR A 369 15.07 -0.76 -0.44
C TYR A 369 14.94 -1.29 1.00
N GLU A 370 15.99 -1.15 1.81
CA GLU A 370 16.03 -1.58 3.20
C GLU A 370 15.05 -0.81 4.09
N LYS A 371 14.51 0.33 3.62
CA LYS A 371 13.53 1.16 4.34
C LYS A 371 12.09 0.95 3.88
N ARG A 372 11.84 0.23 2.77
CA ARG A 372 10.50 0.02 2.20
C ARG A 372 9.61 -0.76 3.17
N PRO A 373 8.36 -0.35 3.44
CA PRO A 373 7.57 -0.93 4.54
C PRO A 373 7.26 -2.41 4.31
N SER A 374 7.05 -3.13 5.40
CA SER A 374 6.27 -4.36 5.41
C SER A 374 4.78 -4.01 5.48
N VAL A 375 3.91 -4.83 4.88
CA VAL A 375 2.45 -4.66 4.97
C VAL A 375 1.78 -5.92 5.48
N TRP A 376 1.01 -5.77 6.55
CA TRP A 376 0.27 -6.85 7.20
C TRP A 376 -1.24 -6.62 7.12
N ILE A 377 -1.98 -7.66 6.72
CA ILE A 377 -3.44 -7.70 6.70
C ILE A 377 -3.90 -8.57 7.87
N GLU A 378 -4.73 -7.99 8.73
CA GLU A 378 -5.40 -8.68 9.83
C GLU A 378 -6.92 -8.69 9.56
N PRO A 379 -7.50 -9.85 9.21
CA PRO A 379 -8.94 -10.01 9.05
C PRO A 379 -9.73 -9.58 10.29
N LYS A 380 -10.82 -8.84 10.08
CA LYS A 380 -11.81 -8.57 11.14
C LYS A 380 -13.02 -9.46 10.94
N GLY A 381 -13.25 -10.34 11.91
CA GLY A 381 -14.30 -11.36 11.83
C GLY A 381 -13.89 -12.57 10.98
N ASP A 382 -14.86 -13.40 10.64
CA ASP A 382 -14.62 -14.66 9.95
C ASP A 382 -14.64 -14.48 8.43
N TRP A 383 -13.49 -14.67 7.79
CA TRP A 383 -13.36 -14.64 6.31
C TRP A 383 -13.77 -15.95 5.64
N GLY A 384 -14.12 -16.98 6.43
CA GLY A 384 -14.55 -18.28 5.95
C GLY A 384 -13.42 -19.11 5.38
N ARG A 385 -13.79 -20.08 4.54
CA ARG A 385 -12.85 -20.94 3.82
C ARG A 385 -12.38 -20.25 2.54
N GLY A 386 -11.12 -20.46 2.21
CA GLY A 386 -10.50 -19.86 1.04
C GLY A 386 -9.01 -20.15 1.00
N GLU A 387 -8.27 -19.28 0.36
CA GLU A 387 -6.82 -19.38 0.25
C GLU A 387 -6.15 -18.02 0.21
N VAL A 388 -4.98 -17.91 0.84
CA VAL A 388 -4.03 -16.85 0.49
C VAL A 388 -3.34 -17.31 -0.79
N GLN A 389 -3.37 -16.50 -1.84
CA GLN A 389 -2.73 -16.82 -3.10
C GLN A 389 -1.58 -15.85 -3.35
N LEU A 390 -0.43 -16.38 -3.73
CA LEU A 390 0.76 -15.64 -4.17
C LEU A 390 0.94 -15.86 -5.67
N VAL A 391 1.08 -14.77 -6.42
CA VAL A 391 1.40 -14.75 -7.85
C VAL A 391 2.77 -14.12 -8.03
N GLU A 392 3.67 -14.84 -8.69
CA GLU A 392 5.03 -14.42 -9.01
C GLU A 392 5.16 -14.38 -10.54
N ILE A 393 5.40 -13.19 -11.08
CA ILE A 393 5.49 -12.92 -12.52
C ILE A 393 6.98 -12.73 -12.87
N PRO A 394 7.47 -13.23 -14.02
CA PRO A 394 8.84 -12.98 -14.45
C PRO A 394 9.11 -11.49 -14.63
N THR A 395 10.24 -11.01 -14.12
CA THR A 395 10.77 -9.67 -14.42
C THR A 395 12.28 -9.70 -14.62
N ASP A 396 12.78 -8.79 -15.45
CA ASP A 396 14.21 -8.51 -15.64
C ASP A 396 14.56 -7.06 -15.26
N ASP A 397 13.61 -6.32 -14.69
CA ASP A 397 13.75 -4.91 -14.30
C ASP A 397 13.02 -4.62 -12.96
N GLU A 398 13.57 -3.69 -12.19
CA GLU A 398 13.07 -3.24 -10.89
C GLU A 398 11.86 -2.30 -11.00
N ILE A 399 11.58 -1.74 -12.18
CA ILE A 399 10.47 -0.80 -12.38
C ILE A 399 9.10 -1.48 -12.47
N HIS A 400 9.07 -2.82 -12.54
CA HIS A 400 7.85 -3.61 -12.72
C HIS A 400 7.51 -4.37 -11.44
N ASP A 401 6.38 -4.02 -10.81
CA ASP A 401 5.81 -4.85 -9.75
C ASP A 401 5.43 -6.23 -10.32
N ASN A 402 6.05 -7.28 -9.80
CA ASN A 402 5.91 -8.65 -10.30
C ASN A 402 5.38 -9.64 -9.25
N ILE A 403 5.03 -9.15 -8.05
CA ILE A 403 4.51 -9.94 -6.94
C ILE A 403 3.12 -9.48 -6.59
N VAL A 404 2.17 -10.42 -6.47
CA VAL A 404 0.81 -10.13 -6.03
C VAL A 404 0.38 -11.15 -4.98
N THR A 405 -0.20 -10.70 -3.87
CA THR A 405 -0.85 -11.60 -2.90
C THR A 405 -2.22 -11.09 -2.49
N TYR A 406 -3.17 -11.99 -2.26
CA TYR A 406 -4.53 -11.65 -1.83
C TYR A 406 -5.23 -12.89 -1.24
N TRP A 407 -6.36 -12.66 -0.58
CA TRP A 407 -7.28 -13.73 -0.18
C TRP A 407 -8.30 -14.01 -1.28
N ILE A 408 -8.51 -15.29 -1.60
CA ILE A 408 -9.62 -15.77 -2.44
C ILE A 408 -10.58 -16.54 -1.54
N SER A 409 -11.87 -16.21 -1.59
CA SER A 409 -12.91 -17.04 -0.96
C SER A 409 -13.16 -18.32 -1.75
N GLU A 410 -13.42 -19.44 -1.07
CA GLU A 410 -13.79 -20.72 -1.70
C GLU A 410 -15.08 -20.58 -2.54
N LYS A 411 -15.98 -19.64 -2.18
CA LYS A 411 -17.21 -19.38 -2.94
C LYS A 411 -16.90 -18.53 -4.18
N PRO A 412 -17.20 -19.02 -5.41
CA PRO A 412 -17.09 -18.20 -6.61
C PRO A 412 -18.05 -17.00 -6.58
N VAL A 413 -17.65 -15.90 -7.24
CA VAL A 413 -18.44 -14.67 -7.29
C VAL A 413 -19.32 -14.65 -8.53
N LYS A 414 -20.63 -14.51 -8.31
CA LYS A 414 -21.65 -14.44 -9.36
C LYS A 414 -22.21 -13.03 -9.49
N LYS A 415 -22.67 -12.70 -10.69
CA LYS A 415 -23.43 -11.46 -10.90
C LYS A 415 -24.55 -11.33 -9.86
N GLY A 416 -24.62 -10.16 -9.23
CA GLY A 416 -25.61 -9.84 -8.20
C GLY A 416 -25.18 -10.21 -6.77
N ASP A 417 -24.06 -10.92 -6.59
CA ASP A 417 -23.49 -11.15 -5.26
C ASP A 417 -23.07 -9.81 -4.62
N GLU A 418 -23.26 -9.75 -3.30
CA GLU A 418 -22.75 -8.69 -2.44
C GLU A 418 -21.69 -9.28 -1.51
N ILE A 419 -20.56 -8.59 -1.40
CA ILE A 419 -19.40 -9.03 -0.63
C ILE A 419 -19.03 -7.92 0.32
N SER A 420 -19.10 -8.20 1.62
CA SER A 420 -18.64 -7.30 2.66
C SER A 420 -17.34 -7.82 3.25
N LEU A 421 -16.36 -6.94 3.41
CA LEU A 421 -15.05 -7.28 3.94
C LEU A 421 -14.57 -6.20 4.89
N SER A 422 -14.16 -6.61 6.09
CA SER A 422 -13.52 -5.75 7.09
C SER A 422 -12.17 -6.33 7.49
N TYR A 423 -11.17 -5.46 7.61
CA TYR A 423 -9.82 -5.84 8.04
C TYR A 423 -9.04 -4.63 8.54
N ARG A 424 -7.90 -4.89 9.16
CA ARG A 424 -6.87 -3.90 9.45
C ARG A 424 -5.70 -4.12 8.52
N LEU A 425 -5.18 -3.03 7.96
CA LEU A 425 -3.98 -2.99 7.14
C LEU A 425 -2.93 -2.15 7.86
N THR A 426 -1.77 -2.74 8.12
CA THR A 426 -0.68 -2.07 8.84
C THR A 426 0.56 -1.98 7.95
N TRP A 427 1.02 -0.76 7.70
CA TRP A 427 2.30 -0.46 7.07
C TRP A 427 3.32 -0.16 8.16
N ALA A 428 4.27 -1.06 8.37
CA ALA A 428 5.25 -1.00 9.46
C ALA A 428 6.62 -1.45 8.97
N LYS A 429 7.66 -1.19 9.75
CA LYS A 429 8.98 -1.80 9.51
C LYS A 429 8.92 -3.31 9.71
N ASP A 430 8.37 -3.74 10.83
CA ASP A 430 8.32 -5.14 11.28
C ASP A 430 6.87 -5.66 11.29
N GLU A 431 6.68 -6.99 11.29
CA GLU A 431 5.35 -7.60 11.46
C GLU A 431 4.70 -7.12 12.78
N PRO A 432 3.43 -6.67 12.78
CA PRO A 432 2.82 -6.05 13.97
C PRO A 432 2.53 -7.03 15.12
N HIS A 433 2.45 -8.33 14.83
CA HIS A 433 2.05 -9.35 15.80
C HIS A 433 3.03 -10.51 15.89
N PRO A 434 4.34 -10.27 16.11
CA PRO A 434 5.36 -11.31 16.03
C PRO A 434 5.04 -12.49 16.97
N GLY A 435 5.37 -13.71 16.51
CA GLY A 435 5.14 -14.93 17.29
C GLY A 435 6.19 -15.17 18.37
N GLU A 436 5.91 -16.14 19.24
CA GLU A 436 6.96 -16.68 20.12
C GLU A 436 7.95 -17.57 19.38
N VAL A 437 7.51 -18.18 18.27
CA VAL A 437 8.38 -18.92 17.37
C VAL A 437 9.37 -17.97 16.71
N SER A 438 10.59 -18.45 16.49
CA SER A 438 11.64 -17.70 15.82
C SER A 438 11.35 -17.54 14.33
N ALA A 439 11.68 -16.37 13.79
CA ALA A 439 11.45 -16.02 12.41
C ALA A 439 12.65 -16.42 11.54
N VAL A 440 12.39 -16.76 10.28
CA VAL A 440 13.41 -16.87 9.24
C VAL A 440 14.01 -15.48 9.00
N THR A 441 15.33 -15.37 9.11
CA THR A 441 16.05 -14.11 8.88
C THR A 441 16.91 -14.12 7.62
N ALA A 442 17.15 -15.29 7.03
CA ALA A 442 17.84 -15.41 5.74
C ALA A 442 17.61 -16.78 5.10
N THR A 443 17.59 -16.82 3.77
CA THR A 443 17.52 -18.06 2.98
C THR A 443 18.63 -18.07 1.95
N ARG A 444 19.59 -18.99 2.08
CA ARG A 444 20.75 -19.05 1.18
C ARG A 444 20.80 -20.37 0.43
N ILE A 445 21.12 -20.27 -0.86
CA ILE A 445 21.29 -21.42 -1.75
C ILE A 445 22.75 -21.48 -2.21
N GLY A 446 23.28 -22.70 -2.31
CA GLY A 446 24.64 -22.93 -2.77
C GLY A 446 24.88 -24.35 -3.27
N ARG A 447 26.15 -24.68 -3.48
CA ARG A 447 26.55 -26.01 -3.97
C ARG A 447 26.38 -27.07 -2.89
N GLY A 448 25.69 -28.17 -3.23
CA GLY A 448 25.48 -29.34 -2.40
C GLY A 448 26.76 -30.09 -1.99
N GLY A 449 26.62 -31.01 -1.04
CA GLY A 449 27.69 -31.86 -0.55
C GLY A 449 28.56 -31.22 0.54
N ILE A 450 29.62 -31.94 0.92
CA ILE A 450 30.51 -31.59 2.03
C ILE A 450 31.67 -30.72 1.51
N ALA A 451 31.99 -29.65 2.24
CA ALA A 451 33.11 -28.77 1.90
C ALA A 451 34.45 -29.55 1.88
N GLY A 452 35.27 -29.31 0.86
CA GLY A 452 36.55 -30.00 0.68
C GLY A 452 36.46 -31.39 0.05
N GLN A 453 35.26 -31.92 -0.21
CA GLN A 453 35.04 -33.18 -0.92
C GLN A 453 34.62 -32.93 -2.38
N PRO A 454 34.75 -33.93 -3.29
CA PRO A 454 34.17 -33.87 -4.61
C PRO A 454 32.67 -33.52 -4.53
N ARG A 455 32.26 -32.51 -5.30
CA ARG A 455 30.89 -31.99 -5.24
C ARG A 455 29.94 -32.90 -6.04
N PRO A 456 28.85 -33.40 -5.44
CA PRO A 456 27.86 -34.18 -6.17
C PRO A 456 27.16 -33.30 -7.22
N LYS A 457 26.95 -33.84 -8.42
CA LYS A 457 26.23 -33.16 -9.51
C LYS A 457 24.74 -33.04 -9.18
N GLY A 458 24.12 -31.93 -9.57
CA GLY A 458 22.67 -31.70 -9.42
C GLY A 458 22.19 -31.60 -7.97
N VAL A 459 23.10 -31.41 -7.00
CA VAL A 459 22.74 -31.24 -5.59
C VAL A 459 22.95 -29.79 -5.18
N VAL A 460 21.90 -29.19 -4.64
CA VAL A 460 21.90 -27.84 -4.08
C VAL A 460 21.84 -27.91 -2.56
N LYS A 461 22.55 -26.99 -1.90
CA LYS A 461 22.54 -26.81 -0.45
C LYS A 461 21.66 -25.64 -0.09
N PHE A 462 20.79 -25.84 0.88
CA PHE A 462 20.06 -24.77 1.55
C PHE A 462 20.69 -24.48 2.91
N ALA A 463 20.76 -23.20 3.26
CA ALA A 463 21.07 -22.73 4.60
C ALA A 463 20.03 -21.69 5.01
N VAL A 464 19.19 -22.04 5.98
CA VAL A 464 18.10 -21.21 6.49
C VAL A 464 18.42 -20.79 7.90
N ASP A 465 18.48 -19.48 8.15
CA ASP A 465 18.73 -18.93 9.48
C ASP A 465 17.42 -18.54 10.15
N PHE A 466 17.29 -18.90 11.42
CA PHE A 466 16.18 -18.53 12.28
C PHE A 466 16.69 -17.76 13.49
N ASP A 467 16.06 -16.65 13.84
CA ASP A 467 16.43 -15.85 15.01
C ASP A 467 15.21 -15.23 15.71
N GLY A 468 15.46 -14.59 16.86
CA GLY A 468 14.41 -14.10 17.76
C GLY A 468 13.67 -15.25 18.45
N GLY A 469 12.51 -14.96 19.05
CA GLY A 469 11.61 -15.98 19.58
C GLY A 469 12.25 -17.00 20.53
N PHE A 470 11.93 -18.28 20.33
CA PHE A 470 12.44 -19.39 21.15
C PHE A 470 13.93 -19.66 20.94
N VAL A 471 14.41 -19.69 19.70
CA VAL A 471 15.81 -20.06 19.40
C VAL A 471 16.81 -19.08 20.00
N ALA A 472 16.46 -17.79 20.06
CA ALA A 472 17.32 -16.77 20.65
C ALA A 472 17.47 -16.88 22.19
N LYS A 473 16.59 -17.65 22.84
CA LYS A 473 16.62 -17.93 24.28
C LYS A 473 17.34 -19.23 24.61
N LEU A 474 17.76 -20.00 23.60
CA LEU A 474 18.46 -21.27 23.82
C LEU A 474 19.96 -21.02 24.03
N ASP A 475 20.53 -21.74 24.99
CA ASP A 475 21.98 -21.83 25.13
C ASP A 475 22.58 -22.51 23.90
N ARG A 476 23.79 -22.10 23.51
CA ARG A 476 24.50 -22.66 22.33
C ARG A 476 24.76 -24.16 22.43
N GLN A 477 24.85 -24.68 23.65
CA GLN A 477 25.06 -26.10 23.93
C GLN A 477 23.74 -26.87 24.10
N THR A 478 22.60 -26.26 23.78
CA THR A 478 21.30 -26.91 23.90
C THR A 478 21.23 -28.12 22.98
N GLU A 479 21.03 -29.29 23.57
CA GLU A 479 20.83 -30.54 22.84
C GLU A 479 19.35 -30.79 22.49
N GLY A 480 19.13 -31.67 21.52
CA GLY A 480 17.81 -32.17 21.14
C GLY A 480 17.01 -31.28 20.20
N VAL A 481 17.61 -30.19 19.69
CA VAL A 481 17.05 -29.42 18.57
C VAL A 481 17.22 -30.24 17.30
N LYS A 482 16.15 -30.35 16.50
CA LYS A 482 16.11 -31.12 15.27
C LYS A 482 15.55 -30.29 14.14
N ALA A 483 16.19 -30.36 12.98
CA ALA A 483 15.64 -29.91 11.72
C ALA A 483 14.60 -30.92 11.20
N VAL A 484 13.41 -30.43 10.88
CA VAL A 484 12.39 -31.20 10.18
C VAL A 484 12.27 -30.60 8.80
N VAL A 485 12.55 -31.41 7.77
CA VAL A 485 12.51 -30.99 6.36
C VAL A 485 11.72 -32.03 5.57
N SER A 486 10.84 -31.55 4.70
CA SER A 486 10.10 -32.38 3.74
C SER A 486 10.14 -31.75 2.36
N THR A 487 10.11 -32.60 1.34
CA THR A 487 10.11 -32.20 -0.07
C THR A 487 8.95 -32.87 -0.79
N SER A 488 8.36 -32.17 -1.76
CA SER A 488 7.35 -32.72 -2.67
C SER A 488 7.93 -33.77 -3.62
N ARG A 489 9.18 -33.60 -4.02
CA ARG A 489 9.93 -34.50 -4.91
C ARG A 489 11.44 -34.35 -4.73
N GLY A 490 12.23 -35.26 -5.30
CA GLY A 490 13.68 -35.26 -5.12
C GLY A 490 14.13 -35.88 -3.80
N GLU A 491 15.45 -35.93 -3.60
CA GLU A 491 16.08 -36.60 -2.47
C GLU A 491 16.72 -35.58 -1.52
N LEU A 492 16.32 -35.62 -0.24
CA LEU A 492 16.94 -34.83 0.82
C LEU A 492 18.10 -35.59 1.44
N SER A 493 19.20 -34.88 1.70
CA SER A 493 20.37 -35.42 2.39
C SER A 493 21.04 -34.35 3.26
N ASN A 494 22.02 -34.74 4.08
CA ASN A 494 22.80 -33.81 4.91
C ASN A 494 21.96 -32.81 5.73
N ILE A 495 20.81 -33.26 6.24
CA ILE A 495 19.92 -32.46 7.08
C ILE A 495 20.57 -32.30 8.45
N ASP A 496 20.83 -31.06 8.85
CA ASP A 496 21.44 -30.72 10.13
C ASP A 496 20.94 -29.34 10.62
N CYS A 497 21.10 -29.08 11.91
CA CYS A 497 20.89 -27.76 12.47
C CYS A 497 21.85 -27.49 13.63
N TYR A 498 22.30 -26.24 13.75
CA TYR A 498 23.22 -25.83 14.80
C TYR A 498 23.06 -24.35 15.17
N SER A 499 23.39 -24.01 16.42
CA SER A 499 23.46 -22.61 16.85
C SER A 499 24.65 -21.90 16.19
N VAL A 500 24.41 -20.73 15.59
CA VAL A 500 25.45 -19.92 14.96
C VAL A 500 26.34 -19.32 16.05
N LYS A 501 27.67 -19.39 15.85
CA LYS A 501 28.65 -18.91 16.84
C LYS A 501 28.67 -17.39 17.04
N VAL A 502 27.97 -16.65 16.19
CA VAL A 502 27.79 -15.19 16.26
C VAL A 502 26.31 -14.92 16.42
N GLY A 503 25.95 -14.06 17.37
CA GLY A 503 24.56 -13.77 17.71
C GLY A 503 23.84 -14.95 18.37
N THR A 504 22.52 -14.99 18.13
CA THR A 504 21.55 -15.90 18.75
C THR A 504 20.88 -16.84 17.75
N ALA A 505 21.14 -16.66 16.45
CA ALA A 505 20.53 -17.42 15.39
C ALA A 505 20.84 -18.93 15.45
N TRP A 506 19.91 -19.72 14.96
CA TRP A 506 20.09 -21.14 14.65
C TRP A 506 20.01 -21.33 13.14
N ARG A 507 20.97 -22.07 12.60
CA ARG A 507 21.03 -22.39 11.17
C ARG A 507 20.57 -23.81 10.95
N MET A 508 19.63 -23.99 10.04
CA MET A 508 19.34 -25.26 9.41
C MET A 508 20.12 -25.37 8.10
N THR A 509 20.69 -26.53 7.83
CA THR A 509 21.23 -26.86 6.50
C THR A 509 20.72 -28.19 6.02
N PHE A 510 20.46 -28.29 4.72
CA PHE A 510 20.16 -29.57 4.07
C PHE A 510 20.56 -29.50 2.60
N ASP A 511 20.71 -30.66 1.98
CA ASP A 511 20.92 -30.81 0.55
C ASP A 511 19.66 -31.35 -0.11
N LEU A 512 19.35 -30.84 -1.30
CA LEU A 512 18.31 -31.36 -2.18
C LEU A 512 18.97 -31.78 -3.49
N LYS A 513 18.68 -33.01 -3.93
CA LYS A 513 18.89 -33.45 -5.30
C LYS A 513 17.55 -33.45 -6.02
N ALA A 514 17.37 -32.53 -6.94
CA ALA A 514 16.18 -32.50 -7.79
C ALA A 514 16.19 -33.71 -8.75
N GLU A 515 15.01 -34.21 -9.10
CA GLU A 515 14.84 -35.30 -10.07
C GLU A 515 14.96 -34.78 -11.51
N ASP A 516 14.40 -33.60 -11.75
CA ASP A 516 14.30 -32.93 -13.05
C ASP A 516 14.17 -31.40 -12.84
N ALA A 517 13.72 -30.68 -13.88
CA ALA A 517 13.59 -29.23 -13.90
C ALA A 517 12.25 -28.71 -13.34
N ASP A 518 11.35 -29.59 -12.90
CA ASP A 518 10.07 -29.15 -12.37
C ASP A 518 10.24 -28.51 -10.97
N PRO A 519 9.35 -27.58 -10.58
CA PRO A 519 9.39 -26.97 -9.25
C PRO A 519 9.35 -27.99 -8.12
N VAL A 520 10.11 -27.73 -7.07
CA VAL A 520 10.17 -28.53 -5.84
C VAL A 520 9.71 -27.69 -4.66
N ASP A 521 8.52 -28.01 -4.14
CA ASP A 521 8.05 -27.40 -2.89
C ASP A 521 8.74 -28.06 -1.69
N LEU A 522 9.34 -27.21 -0.86
CA LEU A 522 10.06 -27.55 0.36
C LEU A 522 9.35 -26.96 1.57
N ARG A 523 9.36 -27.72 2.66
CA ARG A 523 8.83 -27.31 3.96
C ARG A 523 9.81 -27.64 5.06
N ALA A 524 10.16 -26.66 5.89
CA ALA A 524 11.13 -26.85 6.96
C ALA A 524 10.85 -26.04 8.24
N TYR A 525 11.21 -26.59 9.39
CA TYR A 525 11.18 -25.88 10.69
C TYR A 525 12.09 -26.57 11.72
N LEU A 526 12.44 -25.87 12.81
CA LEU A 526 13.16 -26.45 13.95
C LEU A 526 12.19 -26.83 15.07
N ARG A 527 12.46 -27.95 15.75
CA ARG A 527 11.74 -28.37 16.95
C ARG A 527 12.67 -28.92 18.02
N ARG A 528 12.20 -28.94 19.26
CA ARG A 528 12.85 -29.63 20.40
C ARG A 528 11.80 -30.41 21.18
N GLY A 529 11.92 -31.74 21.18
CA GLY A 529 10.83 -32.61 21.64
C GLY A 529 9.55 -32.38 20.83
N ASP A 530 8.48 -32.03 21.52
CA ASP A 530 7.17 -31.71 20.93
C ASP A 530 6.97 -30.21 20.68
N GLN A 531 7.91 -29.35 21.11
CA GLN A 531 7.83 -27.91 20.91
C GLN A 531 8.41 -27.51 19.55
N THR A 532 7.59 -26.88 18.71
CA THR A 532 8.04 -26.18 17.51
C THR A 532 8.72 -24.87 17.91
N LEU A 533 9.97 -24.67 17.47
CA LEU A 533 10.80 -23.53 17.87
C LEU A 533 10.73 -22.36 16.90
N THR A 534 10.49 -22.65 15.62
CA THR A 534 10.50 -21.66 14.53
C THR A 534 9.16 -21.64 13.82
N GLU A 535 8.91 -20.58 13.08
CA GLU A 535 7.89 -20.66 12.02
C GLU A 535 8.27 -21.71 10.98
N THR A 536 7.30 -22.05 10.13
CA THR A 536 7.52 -22.93 8.98
C THR A 536 8.07 -22.11 7.82
N TRP A 537 9.28 -22.44 7.37
CA TRP A 537 9.82 -22.01 6.09
C TRP A 537 9.21 -22.87 4.97
N LEU A 538 8.49 -22.24 4.05
CA LEU A 538 7.96 -22.87 2.83
C LEU A 538 8.64 -22.24 1.62
N TYR A 539 9.29 -23.03 0.77
CA TYR A 539 10.03 -22.49 -0.37
C TYR A 539 9.78 -23.32 -1.61
N GLN A 540 9.54 -22.65 -2.73
CA GLN A 540 9.48 -23.32 -4.02
C GLN A 540 10.85 -23.18 -4.68
N PHE A 541 11.60 -24.28 -4.71
CA PHE A 541 12.85 -24.33 -5.46
C PHE A 541 12.55 -24.54 -6.94
N LEU A 542 13.20 -23.75 -7.80
CA LEU A 542 13.09 -23.83 -9.25
C LEU A 542 14.42 -24.36 -9.79
N PRO A 543 14.54 -25.67 -10.06
CA PRO A 543 15.78 -26.21 -10.60
C PRO A 543 16.08 -25.62 -11.97
N ASP A 544 17.35 -25.31 -12.23
CA ASP A 544 17.79 -24.88 -13.55
C ASP A 544 17.64 -26.05 -14.54
N PRO A 545 16.91 -25.88 -15.66
CA PRO A 545 16.74 -26.90 -16.69
C PRO A 545 18.07 -27.48 -17.20
N ASP A 546 19.12 -26.67 -17.25
CA ASP A 546 20.44 -27.08 -17.75
C ASP A 546 21.30 -27.76 -16.67
N SER A 547 20.89 -27.69 -15.40
CA SER A 547 21.59 -28.32 -14.26
C SER A 547 21.22 -29.80 -14.04
N ALA A 548 20.13 -30.26 -14.67
CA ALA A 548 19.61 -31.62 -14.56
C ALA A 548 20.25 -32.61 -15.57
N ALA A 549 21.15 -32.14 -16.45
CA ALA A 549 21.81 -32.93 -17.50
C ALA A 549 23.21 -33.46 -17.15
#